data_AF-A0A843A8C3-F1
#
_entry.id   AF-A0A843A8C3-F1
#
_cell.length_a   1.000
_cell.length_b   1.000
_cell.length_c   1.000
_cell.angle_alpha   90.00
_cell.angle_beta   90.00
_cell.angle_gamma   90.00
#
_symmetry.space_group_name_H-M   'P 1'
#
loop_
_entity.id
_entity.type
_entity.pdbx_description
1 polymer ?
#
loop_
_entity_poly.entity_id
_entity_poly.type
_entity_poly.pdbx_seq_one_letter_code
_entity_poly.pdbx_strand_id
1 'polypeptide(L)'
;MGFIERLEKNITKLETKLEKEQMKIVQLEAKCESKKITKAEFCLKKRPHDERIHAMSSRIRVLQGGIVREKQQIKEKAEEKEKKKEEKEKKKEKKEKKEKKEKKEEKKEEPE
;
A
#
# COMPACT_ATOMS: atom_id res chain seq x y z
N MET A 1 -6.25 -13.08 6.96
CA MET A 1 -5.62 -12.37 5.83
C MET A 1 -5.81 -10.87 6.02
N GLY A 2 -4.73 -10.12 6.19
CA GLY A 2 -4.74 -8.67 6.39
C GLY A 2 -5.26 -7.91 5.16
N PHE A 3 -5.58 -6.62 5.31
CA PHE A 3 -6.11 -5.82 4.19
C PHE A 3 -5.13 -5.75 3.00
N ILE A 4 -3.85 -5.49 3.27
CA ILE A 4 -2.79 -5.45 2.25
C ILE A 4 -2.67 -6.81 1.53
N GLU A 5 -2.62 -7.92 2.26
CA GLU A 5 -2.54 -9.27 1.67
C GLU A 5 -3.73 -9.57 0.75
N ARG A 6 -4.93 -9.09 1.08
CA ARG A 6 -6.11 -9.24 0.20
C ARG A 6 -5.96 -8.44 -1.10
N LEU A 7 -5.39 -7.23 -1.03
CA LEU A 7 -5.11 -6.41 -2.21
C LEU A 7 -4.04 -7.07 -3.09
N GLU A 8 -2.95 -7.56 -2.50
CA GLU A 8 -1.88 -8.28 -3.19
C GLU A 8 -2.40 -9.54 -3.88
N LYS A 9 -3.24 -10.35 -3.20
CA LYS A 9 -3.88 -11.53 -3.80
C LYS A 9 -4.82 -11.18 -4.96
N ASN A 10 -5.44 -10.00 -4.93
CA ASN A 10 -6.28 -9.55 -6.03
C ASN A 10 -5.45 -9.05 -7.23
N ILE A 11 -4.34 -8.37 -6.97
CA ILE A 11 -3.38 -7.95 -7.99
C ILE A 11 -2.84 -9.17 -8.73
N THR A 12 -2.33 -10.17 -8.01
CA THR A 12 -1.78 -11.38 -8.64
C THR A 12 -2.80 -12.11 -9.52
N LYS A 13 -4.04 -12.24 -9.06
CA LYS A 13 -5.13 -12.80 -9.89
C LYS A 13 -5.40 -11.99 -11.17
N LEU A 14 -5.31 -10.66 -11.10
CA LEU A 14 -5.49 -9.81 -12.27
C LEU A 14 -4.29 -9.90 -13.21
N GLU A 15 -3.06 -9.96 -12.69
CA GLU A 15 -1.83 -10.16 -13.47
C GLU A 15 -1.88 -11.47 -14.25
N THR A 16 -2.22 -12.59 -13.60
CA THR A 16 -2.37 -13.88 -14.30
C THR A 16 -3.44 -13.85 -15.39
N LYS A 17 -4.53 -13.09 -15.19
CA LYS A 17 -5.57 -12.92 -16.23
C LYS A 17 -5.08 -12.03 -17.37
N LEU A 18 -4.32 -11.00 -17.06
CA LEU A 18 -3.73 -10.07 -18.03
C LEU A 18 -2.75 -10.82 -18.95
N GLU A 19 -1.87 -11.65 -18.38
CA GLU A 19 -0.96 -12.50 -19.15
C GLU A 19 -1.72 -13.43 -20.11
N LYS A 20 -2.83 -14.04 -19.66
CA LYS A 20 -3.67 -14.87 -20.52
C LYS A 20 -4.28 -14.11 -21.68
N GLU A 21 -4.71 -12.87 -21.48
CA GLU A 21 -5.24 -12.04 -22.57
C GLU A 21 -4.14 -11.59 -23.52
N GLN A 22 -2.95 -11.26 -23.03
CA GLN A 22 -1.78 -10.97 -23.87
C GLN A 22 -1.38 -12.17 -24.73
N MET A 23 -1.35 -13.38 -24.16
CA MET A 23 -1.07 -14.60 -24.91
C MET A 23 -2.07 -14.83 -26.05
N LYS A 24 -3.37 -14.50 -25.85
CA LYS A 24 -4.37 -14.60 -26.91
C LYS A 24 -4.07 -13.63 -28.06
N ILE A 25 -3.61 -12.42 -27.77
CA ILE A 25 -3.19 -11.46 -28.79
C ILE A 25 -1.99 -12.01 -29.57
N VAL A 26 -0.97 -12.54 -28.89
CA VAL A 26 0.20 -13.16 -29.55
C VAL A 26 -0.21 -14.31 -30.46
N GLN A 27 -1.16 -15.15 -30.02
CA GLN A 27 -1.71 -16.23 -30.86
C GLN A 27 -2.49 -15.70 -32.07
N LEU A 28 -3.21 -14.58 -31.93
CA LEU A 28 -3.89 -13.92 -33.04
C LEU A 28 -2.89 -13.29 -34.02
N GLU A 29 -1.81 -12.70 -33.52
CA GLU A 29 -0.70 -12.15 -34.31
C GLU A 29 -0.05 -13.25 -35.14
N ALA A 30 0.32 -14.38 -34.53
CA ALA A 30 0.88 -15.53 -35.24
C ALA A 30 -0.08 -16.11 -36.32
N LYS A 31 -1.40 -16.09 -36.08
CA LYS A 31 -2.40 -16.48 -37.09
C LYS A 31 -2.46 -15.48 -38.25
N CYS A 32 -2.29 -14.20 -37.99
CA CYS A 32 -2.25 -13.16 -39.02
C CYS A 32 -0.97 -13.26 -39.86
N GLU A 33 0.18 -13.47 -39.22
CA GLU A 33 1.48 -13.62 -39.88
C GLU A 33 1.53 -14.88 -40.77
N SER A 34 0.96 -15.99 -40.28
CA SER A 34 0.80 -17.22 -41.06
C SER A 34 -0.32 -17.16 -42.11
N LYS A 35 -0.94 -15.98 -42.32
CA LYS A 35 -2.03 -15.72 -43.28
C LYS A 35 -3.28 -16.60 -43.07
N LYS A 36 -3.44 -17.19 -41.88
CA LYS A 36 -4.64 -17.97 -41.50
C LYS A 36 -5.86 -17.09 -41.23
N ILE A 37 -5.62 -15.83 -40.86
CA ILE A 37 -6.64 -14.80 -40.74
C ILE A 37 -6.16 -13.54 -41.46
N THR A 38 -7.10 -12.71 -41.90
CA THR A 38 -6.75 -11.43 -42.52
C THR A 38 -6.37 -10.39 -41.45
N LYS A 39 -5.68 -9.33 -41.87
CA LYS A 39 -5.36 -8.19 -41.00
C LYS A 39 -6.61 -7.52 -40.43
N ALA A 40 -7.69 -7.46 -41.21
CA ALA A 40 -8.96 -6.89 -40.77
C ALA A 40 -9.61 -7.74 -39.66
N GLU A 41 -9.66 -9.06 -39.85
CA GLU A 41 -10.14 -9.99 -38.83
C GLU A 41 -9.27 -9.98 -37.57
N PHE A 42 -7.95 -9.84 -37.74
CA PHE A 42 -7.03 -9.67 -36.62
C PHE A 42 -7.39 -8.43 -35.79
N CYS A 43 -7.55 -7.26 -36.42
CA CYS A 43 -7.91 -6.03 -35.73
C CYS A 43 -9.25 -6.14 -34.98
N LEU A 44 -10.28 -6.73 -35.63
CA LEU A 44 -11.59 -6.95 -35.02
C LEU A 44 -11.51 -7.88 -33.80
N LYS A 45 -10.72 -8.96 -33.90
CA LYS A 45 -10.55 -9.93 -32.80
C LYS A 45 -9.66 -9.38 -31.69
N LYS A 46 -8.63 -8.59 -32.01
CA LYS A 46 -7.68 -8.01 -31.04
C LYS A 46 -8.35 -6.98 -30.12
N ARG A 47 -9.18 -6.10 -30.67
CA ARG A 47 -9.82 -4.99 -29.93
C ARG A 47 -10.45 -5.38 -28.57
N PRO A 48 -11.32 -6.39 -28.46
CA PRO A 48 -11.90 -6.77 -27.17
C PRO A 48 -10.87 -7.34 -26.18
N HIS A 49 -9.73 -7.85 -26.64
CA HIS A 49 -8.63 -8.26 -25.77
C HIS A 49 -7.88 -7.04 -25.24
N ASP A 50 -7.57 -6.06 -26.11
CA ASP A 50 -6.93 -4.79 -25.71
C ASP A 50 -7.78 -4.02 -24.69
N GLU A 51 -9.09 -3.93 -24.88
CA GLU A 51 -10.01 -3.28 -23.94
C GLU A 51 -9.98 -3.96 -22.56
N ARG A 52 -9.97 -5.31 -22.53
CA ARG A 52 -9.84 -6.08 -21.29
C ARG A 52 -8.49 -5.88 -20.62
N ILE A 53 -7.40 -5.87 -21.37
CA ILE A 53 -6.05 -5.60 -20.85
C ILE A 53 -5.99 -4.20 -20.24
N HIS A 54 -6.56 -3.20 -20.91
CA HIS A 54 -6.57 -1.82 -20.43
C HIS A 54 -7.37 -1.69 -19.13
N ALA A 55 -8.55 -2.31 -19.07
CA ALA A 55 -9.38 -2.33 -17.86
C ALA A 55 -8.67 -3.01 -16.67
N MET A 56 -8.06 -4.18 -16.90
CA MET A 56 -7.32 -4.90 -15.86
C MET A 56 -6.08 -4.12 -15.40
N SER A 57 -5.29 -3.58 -16.32
CA SER A 57 -4.12 -2.74 -16.02
C SER A 57 -4.51 -1.53 -15.15
N SER A 58 -5.59 -0.85 -15.52
CA SER A 58 -6.11 0.30 -14.77
C SER A 58 -6.53 -0.11 -13.36
N ARG A 59 -7.19 -1.27 -13.22
CA ARG A 59 -7.61 -1.79 -11.92
C ARG A 59 -6.41 -2.17 -11.04
N ILE A 60 -5.38 -2.81 -11.60
CA ILE A 60 -4.14 -3.14 -10.89
C ILE A 60 -3.52 -1.86 -10.32
N ARG A 61 -3.39 -0.80 -11.14
CA ARG A 61 -2.83 0.49 -10.71
C ARG A 61 -3.59 1.08 -9.51
N VAL A 62 -4.93 1.03 -9.54
CA VAL A 62 -5.76 1.50 -8.41
C VAL A 62 -5.51 0.68 -7.14
N LEU A 63 -5.42 -0.65 -7.26
CA LEU A 63 -5.15 -1.53 -6.11
C LEU A 63 -3.76 -1.29 -5.52
N GLN A 64 -2.75 -1.11 -6.38
CA GLN A 64 -1.39 -0.75 -5.96
C GLN A 64 -1.39 0.60 -5.20
N GLY A 65 -2.12 1.60 -5.70
CA GLY A 65 -2.31 2.87 -4.98
C GLY A 65 -2.99 2.69 -3.61
N GLY A 66 -3.96 1.78 -3.50
CA GLY A 66 -4.59 1.41 -2.23
C GLY A 66 -3.60 0.82 -1.21
N ILE A 67 -2.68 -0.05 -1.66
CA ILE A 67 -1.63 -0.61 -0.80
C ILE A 67 -0.70 0.49 -0.28
N VAL A 68 -0.28 1.41 -1.15
CA VAL A 68 0.61 2.52 -0.76
C VAL A 68 -0.04 3.39 0.31
N ARG A 69 -1.32 3.76 0.12
CA ARG A 69 -2.08 4.55 1.09
C ARG A 69 -2.23 3.82 2.43
N GLU A 70 -2.53 2.53 2.42
CA GLU A 70 -2.66 1.76 3.66
C GLU A 70 -1.32 1.69 4.41
N LYS A 71 -0.23 1.41 3.70
CA LYS A 71 1.12 1.39 4.30
C LYS A 71 1.48 2.74 4.92
N GLN A 72 1.10 3.84 4.27
CA GLN A 72 1.30 5.19 4.79
C GLN A 72 0.50 5.43 6.08
N GLN A 73 -0.79 5.07 6.10
CA GLN A 73 -1.62 5.20 7.31
C GLN A 73 -1.11 4.36 8.48
N ILE A 74 -0.59 3.15 8.22
CA ILE A 74 0.02 2.31 9.26
C ILE A 74 1.24 3.01 9.86
N LYS A 75 2.10 3.61 9.03
CA LYS A 75 3.27 4.37 9.48
C LYS A 75 2.88 5.59 10.30
N GLU A 76 1.95 6.41 9.82
CA GLU A 76 1.48 7.61 10.54
C GLU A 76 0.90 7.27 11.91
N LYS A 77 0.10 6.21 12.00
CA LYS A 77 -0.43 5.72 13.29
C LYS A 77 0.67 5.21 14.23
N ALA A 78 1.76 4.66 13.70
CA ALA A 78 2.90 4.23 14.51
C ALA A 78 3.66 5.45 15.06
N GLU A 79 3.97 6.43 14.22
CA GLU A 79 4.64 7.67 14.62
C GLU A 79 3.83 8.47 15.65
N GLU A 80 2.51 8.57 15.48
CA GLU A 80 1.66 9.27 16.43
C GLU A 80 1.65 8.57 17.81
N LYS A 81 1.68 7.23 17.82
CA LYS A 81 1.79 6.45 19.06
C LYS A 81 3.14 6.66 19.74
N GLU A 82 4.23 6.73 18.99
CA GLU A 82 5.57 7.01 19.55
C GLU A 82 5.65 8.42 20.13
N LYS A 83 5.20 9.44 19.38
CA LYS A 83 5.14 10.82 19.88
C LYS A 83 4.31 10.94 21.17
N LYS A 84 3.17 10.26 21.24
CA LYS A 84 2.34 10.20 22.45
C LYS A 84 3.02 9.51 23.64
N LYS A 85 3.83 8.48 23.40
CA LYS A 85 4.62 7.82 24.45
C LYS A 85 5.73 8.74 24.95
N GLU A 86 6.47 9.34 24.02
CA GLU A 86 7.59 10.24 24.33
C GLU A 86 7.12 11.50 25.10
N GLU A 87 5.97 12.09 24.73
CA GLU A 87 5.38 13.20 25.50
C GLU A 87 4.96 12.79 26.91
N LYS A 88 4.39 11.58 27.06
CA LYS A 88 4.01 11.06 28.38
C LYS A 88 5.25 10.83 29.26
N GLU A 89 6.34 10.32 28.70
CA GLU A 89 7.61 10.13 29.42
C GLU A 89 8.24 11.47 29.81
N LYS A 90 8.32 12.45 28.89
CA LYS A 90 8.80 13.81 29.19
C LYS A 90 7.97 14.50 30.27
N LYS A 91 6.64 14.30 30.28
CA LYS A 91 5.75 14.83 31.34
C LYS A 91 6.02 14.16 32.69
N LYS A 92 6.24 12.84 32.72
CA LYS A 92 6.58 12.10 33.95
C LYS A 92 7.94 12.55 34.51
N GLU A 93 8.98 12.63 33.69
CA GLU A 93 10.30 13.10 34.13
C GLU A 93 10.27 14.52 34.69
N LYS A 94 9.53 15.45 34.04
CA LYS A 94 9.38 16.82 34.55
C LYS A 94 8.68 16.86 35.91
N LYS A 95 7.67 16.00 36.12
CA LYS A 95 6.93 15.92 37.38
C LYS A 95 7.80 15.37 38.50
N GLU A 96 8.54 14.30 38.26
CA GLU A 96 9.51 13.75 39.22
C GLU A 96 10.65 14.72 39.55
N LYS A 97 11.15 15.48 38.57
CA LYS A 97 12.17 16.52 38.81
C LYS A 97 11.63 17.66 39.67
N LYS A 98 10.35 18.06 39.50
CA LYS A 98 9.69 19.07 40.34
C LYS A 98 9.52 18.59 41.78
N GLU A 99 8.96 17.39 41.97
CA GLU A 99 8.75 16.79 43.30
C GLU A 99 10.07 16.56 44.05
N LYS A 100 11.16 16.19 43.35
CA LYS A 100 12.50 16.09 43.96
C LYS A 100 13.12 17.45 44.31
N LYS A 101 12.73 18.53 43.64
CA LYS A 101 13.20 19.89 43.93
C LYS A 101 12.48 20.45 45.15
N GLU A 102 11.15 20.33 45.19
CA GLU A 102 10.32 20.75 46.32
C GLU A 102 10.71 20.01 47.61
N LYS A 103 10.90 18.68 47.57
CA LYS A 103 11.40 17.90 48.71
C LYS A 103 12.82 18.26 49.17
N LYS A 104 13.64 18.85 48.30
CA LYS A 104 15.00 19.33 48.63
C LYS A 104 15.00 20.74 49.22
N GLU A 105 14.00 21.55 48.88
CA GLU A 105 13.80 22.89 49.44
C GLU A 105 13.15 22.79 50.83
N GLU A 106 12.12 21.94 51.02
CA GLU A 106 11.53 21.67 52.34
C GLU A 106 12.56 21.12 53.35
N LYS A 107 13.46 20.21 52.91
CA LYS A 107 14.54 19.68 53.76
C LYS A 107 15.66 20.69 54.08
N LYS A 108 15.71 21.84 53.42
CA LYS A 108 16.68 22.91 53.72
C LYS A 108 16.09 24.00 54.62
N GLU A 109 14.78 24.06 54.77
CA GLU A 109 14.06 25.02 55.60
C GLU A 109 13.73 24.52 57.01
N GLU A 110 14.03 23.25 57.33
CA GLU A 110 14.11 22.75 58.71
C GLU A 110 15.57 22.71 59.21
N PRO A 111 16.11 23.80 59.78
CA PRO A 111 17.24 23.76 60.69
C PRO A 111 16.72 23.68 62.13
N GLU A 112 16.88 22.53 62.77
CA GLU A 112 17.09 22.42 64.22
C GLU A 112 18.36 21.61 64.48
#